data_AF-A0A1J5HPS8-F1
#
_entry.id   AF-A0A1J5HPS8-F1
#
_cell.length_a   1.000
_cell.length_b   1.000
_cell.length_c   1.000
_cell.angle_alpha   90.00
_cell.angle_beta   90.00
_cell.angle_gamma   90.00
#
_symmetry.space_group_name_H-M   'P 1'
#
loop_
_entity.id
_entity.type
_entity.pdbx_description
1 polymer ?
#
loop_
_entity_poly.entity_id
_entity_poly.type
_entity_poly.pdbx_seq_one_letter_code
_entity_poly.pdbx_strand_id
1 'polypeptide(L)'
;MATISFKADDLLKKKLEKLAQKKGINTSAYIKLILTEKINGELIMTTENGLTVEEELNILYSDENDKVSGPFKTAKSAMQALKK
;
A
#
# COMPACT_ATOMS: atom_id res chain seq x y z
N MET A 1 6.32 9.86 -9.23
CA MET A 1 7.16 10.00 -8.02
C MET A 1 6.28 10.65 -6.96
N ALA A 2 6.02 9.99 -5.84
CA ALA A 2 5.17 10.53 -4.77
C ALA A 2 6.06 11.10 -3.65
N THR A 3 5.67 12.25 -3.10
CA THR A 3 6.42 12.92 -2.02
C THR A 3 5.66 12.74 -0.70
N ILE A 4 6.32 12.19 0.32
CA ILE A 4 5.77 12.05 1.67
C ILE A 4 6.46 13.07 2.56
N SER A 5 5.65 13.95 3.16
CA SER A 5 6.11 15.02 4.06
C SER A 5 5.38 14.91 5.39
N PHE A 6 6.11 14.96 6.49
CA PHE A 6 5.54 14.96 7.83
C PHE A 6 6.30 15.92 8.74
N LYS A 7 5.62 16.43 9.77
CA LYS A 7 6.27 17.21 10.83
C LYS A 7 6.89 16.25 11.84
N ALA A 8 8.16 16.45 12.13
CA ALA A 8 8.89 15.72 13.17
C ALA A 8 9.47 16.72 14.16
N ASP A 9 9.46 16.37 15.44
CA ASP A 9 10.22 17.11 16.44
C ASP A 9 11.73 16.95 16.21
N ASP A 10 12.50 17.92 16.70
CA ASP A 10 13.96 17.96 16.50
C ASP A 10 14.67 16.74 17.11
N LEU A 11 14.12 16.16 18.18
CA LEU A 11 14.70 14.98 18.82
C LEU A 11 14.52 13.74 17.94
N LEU A 12 13.32 13.54 17.37
CA LEU A 12 13.04 12.46 16.44
C LEU A 12 13.93 12.57 15.19
N LYS A 13 14.06 13.77 14.61
CA LYS A 13 14.94 14.00 13.46
C LYS A 13 16.39 13.58 13.75
N LYS A 14 16.95 14.02 14.88
CA LYS A 14 18.31 13.65 15.29
C LYS A 14 18.47 12.14 15.49
N LYS A 15 17.48 11.47 16.09
CA LYS A 15 17.50 10.00 16.26
C LYS A 15 17.51 9.28 14.92
N LEU A 16 16.66 9.69 13.98
CA LEU A 16 16.58 9.12 12.64
C LEU A 16 17.89 9.31 11.86
N GLU A 17 18.48 10.50 11.90
CA GLU A 17 19.78 10.78 11.27
C GLU A 17 20.90 9.90 11.83
N LYS A 18 20.96 9.73 13.16
CA LYS A 18 21.96 8.87 13.80
C LYS A 18 21.78 7.39 13.44
N LEU A 19 20.55 6.91 13.36
CA LEU A 19 20.26 5.52 12.95
C LEU A 19 20.60 5.29 11.48
N ALA A 20 20.28 6.24 10.61
CA ALA A 20 20.63 6.18 9.20
C ALA A 20 22.15 6.16 9.00
N GLN A 21 22.89 7.02 9.72
CA GLN A 21 24.36 7.03 9.72
C GLN A 21 24.96 5.69 10.15
N LYS A 22 24.43 5.05 11.21
CA LYS A 22 24.90 3.72 11.66
C LYS A 22 24.77 2.64 10.58
N LYS A 23 23.80 2.79 9.68
CA LYS A 23 23.56 1.88 8.55
C LYS A 23 24.24 2.34 7.24
N GLY A 24 25.00 3.44 7.27
CA GLY A 24 25.69 3.97 6.10
C GLY A 24 24.75 4.52 5.01
N ILE A 25 23.52 4.88 5.36
CA ILE A 25 22.51 5.38 4.42
C ILE A 25 21.98 6.75 4.83
N ASN A 26 21.29 7.44 3.91
CA ASN A 26 20.63 8.69 4.23
C ASN A 26 19.29 8.46 4.96
N THR A 27 18.79 9.49 5.63
CA THR A 27 17.57 9.40 6.46
C THR A 27 16.34 9.01 5.64
N SER A 28 16.23 9.47 4.39
CA SER A 28 15.10 9.13 3.52
C SER A 28 15.10 7.67 3.09
N ALA A 29 16.26 7.10 2.74
CA ALA A 29 16.42 5.68 2.46
C ALA A 29 16.12 4.83 3.70
N TYR A 30 16.54 5.29 4.88
CA TYR A 30 16.23 4.62 6.14
C TYR A 30 14.72 4.58 6.41
N ILE A 31 14.03 5.72 6.26
CA ILE A 31 12.57 5.79 6.41
C ILE A 31 11.88 4.87 5.40
N LYS A 32 12.32 4.88 4.14
CA LYS A 32 11.78 4.00 3.11
C LYS A 32 11.93 2.53 3.47
N LEU A 33 13.11 2.13 3.95
CA LEU A 33 13.39 0.75 4.36
C LEU A 33 12.42 0.31 5.47
N ILE A 34 12.26 1.11 6.51
CA ILE A 34 11.36 0.81 7.63
C ILE A 34 9.90 0.73 7.17
N LEU A 35 9.45 1.68 6.34
CA LEU A 35 8.09 1.66 5.81
C LEU A 35 7.85 0.42 4.95
N THR A 36 8.80 0.03 4.11
CA THR A 36 8.70 -1.19 3.30
C THR A 36 8.66 -2.44 4.16
N GLU A 37 9.54 -2.57 5.17
CA GLU A 37 9.52 -3.71 6.10
C GLU A 37 8.19 -3.81 6.86
N LYS A 38 7.66 -2.67 7.33
CA LYS A 38 6.41 -2.61 8.08
C LYS A 38 5.21 -2.97 7.22
N ILE A 39 5.14 -2.42 6.01
CA ILE A 39 4.08 -2.72 5.04
C ILE A 39 4.14 -4.20 4.65
N ASN A 40 5.31 -4.71 4.24
CA ASN A 40 5.44 -6.11 3.84
C ASN A 40 5.07 -7.07 4.98
N GLY A 41 5.41 -6.73 6.23
CA GLY A 41 5.01 -7.52 7.39
C GLY A 41 3.50 -7.55 7.62
N GLU A 42 2.79 -6.44 7.38
CA GLU A 42 1.34 -6.36 7.51
C GLU A 42 0.61 -7.01 6.33
N LEU A 43 1.15 -6.88 5.11
CA LEU A 43 0.59 -7.43 3.88
C LEU A 43 0.53 -8.96 3.88
N ILE A 44 1.48 -9.63 4.55
CA ILE A 44 1.55 -11.10 4.63
C ILE A 44 0.55 -11.66 5.67
N MET A 45 -0.06 -10.82 6.52
CA MET A 45 -1.05 -11.30 7.49
C MET A 45 -2.31 -11.77 6.77
N THR A 46 -2.80 -12.95 7.15
CA THR A 46 -4.08 -13.48 6.66
C THR A 46 -5.24 -12.89 7.43
N THR A 47 -6.24 -12.37 6.73
CA THR A 47 -7.49 -11.85 7.27
C THR A 47 -8.47 -12.99 7.57
N GLU A 48 -9.58 -12.67 8.25
CA GLU A 48 -10.60 -13.65 8.65
C GLU A 48 -11.23 -14.40 7.45
N ASN A 49 -11.12 -13.82 6.25
CA ASN A 49 -11.62 -14.38 4.99
C ASN A 49 -10.62 -15.34 4.31
N GLY A 50 -9.45 -15.59 4.91
CA GLY A 50 -8.41 -16.46 4.37
C GLY A 50 -7.55 -15.84 3.27
N LEU A 51 -7.77 -14.56 2.95
CA LEU A 51 -6.95 -13.76 2.05
C LEU A 51 -5.83 -13.07 2.83
N THR A 52 -4.75 -12.74 2.16
CA THR A 52 -3.74 -11.82 2.70
C THR A 52 -4.26 -10.37 2.67
N VAL A 53 -3.80 -9.53 3.58
CA VAL A 53 -4.13 -8.08 3.58
C VAL A 53 -3.72 -7.43 2.24
N GLU A 54 -2.69 -7.95 1.57
CA GLU A 54 -2.32 -7.56 0.19
C GLU A 54 -3.41 -7.83 -0.84
N GLU A 55 -4.02 -9.02 -0.80
CA GLU A 55 -5.11 -9.37 -1.69
C GLU A 55 -6.35 -8.51 -1.43
N GLU A 56 -6.69 -8.24 -0.16
CA GLU A 56 -7.80 -7.34 0.17
C GLU A 56 -7.54 -5.89 -0.27
N LEU A 57 -6.33 -5.38 -0.05
CA LEU A 57 -5.96 -4.04 -0.54
C LEU A 57 -6.00 -3.98 -2.07
N ASN A 58 -5.53 -5.02 -2.77
CA ASN A 58 -5.62 -5.07 -4.23
C ASN A 58 -7.07 -5.07 -4.72
N ILE A 59 -7.99 -5.75 -4.03
CA ILE A 59 -9.42 -5.71 -4.34
C ILE A 59 -9.95 -4.28 -4.17
N LEU A 60 -9.65 -3.62 -3.05
CA LEU A 60 -10.10 -2.25 -2.78
C LEU A 60 -9.55 -1.23 -3.80
N TYR A 61 -8.28 -1.35 -4.19
CA TYR A 61 -7.68 -0.50 -5.23
C TYR A 61 -8.18 -0.82 -6.65
N SER A 62 -8.62 -2.06 -6.89
CA SER A 62 -9.26 -2.47 -8.14
C SER A 62 -10.66 -1.89 -8.26
N ASP A 63 -11.41 -1.81 -7.15
CA ASP A 63 -12.73 -1.17 -7.10
C ASP A 63 -12.67 0.34 -7.44
N GLU A 64 -11.62 1.05 -7.03
CA GLU A 64 -11.42 2.47 -7.42
C GLU A 64 -11.14 2.66 -8.93
N ASN A 65 -10.73 1.60 -9.65
CA ASN A 65 -10.47 1.60 -11.09
C ASN A 65 -11.48 0.76 -11.88
N ASP A 66 -12.58 0.34 -11.25
CA ASP A 66 -13.53 -0.56 -11.87
C ASP A 66 -14.27 0.14 -13.01
N LYS A 67 -13.99 -0.33 -14.24
CA LYS A 67 -14.66 0.11 -15.47
C LYS A 67 -15.85 -0.78 -15.84
N VAL A 68 -16.07 -1.85 -15.06
CA VAL A 68 -17.05 -2.90 -15.33
C VAL A 68 -18.25 -2.74 -14.40
N SER A 69 -18.11 -2.18 -13.19
CA SER A 69 -19.27 -1.91 -12.35
C SER A 69 -20.17 -0.81 -12.93
N GLY A 70 -21.37 -1.22 -13.32
CA GLY A 70 -22.48 -0.35 -13.67
C GLY A 70 -23.80 -1.09 -13.44
N PRO A 71 -24.95 -0.38 -13.46
CA PRO A 71 -26.23 -1.06 -13.44
C PRO A 71 -26.40 -1.89 -14.72
N PHE A 72 -26.20 -3.20 -14.59
CA PHE A 72 -26.47 -4.15 -15.67
C PHE A 72 -27.96 -4.47 -15.71
N LYS A 73 -28.61 -4.14 -16.82
CA LYS A 73 -30.03 -4.46 -17.00
C LYS A 73 -30.30 -5.97 -17.19
N THR A 74 -29.28 -6.75 -17.57
CA THR A 74 -29.41 -8.18 -17.83
C THR A 74 -28.12 -8.96 -17.51
N ALA A 75 -28.23 -10.25 -17.19
CA ALA A 75 -27.07 -11.14 -17.01
C ALA A 75 -26.17 -11.19 -18.26
N LYS A 76 -26.76 -11.12 -19.46
CA LYS A 76 -26.03 -11.10 -20.73
C LYS A 76 -25.15 -9.85 -20.87
N SER A 77 -25.64 -8.68 -20.44
CA SER A 77 -24.84 -7.44 -20.44
C SER A 77 -23.67 -7.47 -19.46
N ALA A 78 -23.83 -8.13 -18.30
CA ALA A 78 -22.74 -8.31 -17.34
C ALA A 78 -21.66 -9.26 -17.90
N MET A 79 -22.06 -10.39 -18.49
CA MET A 79 -21.11 -11.35 -19.07
C MET A 79 -20.32 -10.81 -20.27
N GLN A 80 -20.88 -9.89 -21.06
CA GLN A 80 -20.15 -9.23 -22.15
C GLN A 80 -19.10 -8.25 -21.64
N ALA A 81 -19.36 -7.59 -20.51
CA ALA A 81 -18.41 -6.65 -19.91
C ALA A 81 -17.22 -7.37 -19.26
N LEU A 82 -17.42 -8.60 -18.76
CA LEU A 82 -16.36 -9.46 -18.19
C LEU A 82 -15.45 -10.13 -19.24
N LYS A 83 -15.84 -10.14 -20.53
CA LYS A 83 -15.09 -10.81 -21.61
C LYS A 83 -14.12 -9.89 -22.37
N LYS A 84 -14.03 -8.61 -22.02
CA LYS A 84 -13.10 -7.63 -22.58
C LYS A 84 -11.95 -7.39 -21.62
#